data_AF-A0A920EI55-F1
#
_entry.id   AF-A0A920EI55-F1
#
_cell.length_a   1.000
_cell.length_b   1.000
_cell.length_c   1.000
_cell.angle_alpha   90.00
_cell.angle_beta   90.00
_cell.angle_gamma   90.00
#
_symmetry.space_group_name_H-M   'P 1'
#
loop_
_entity.id
_entity.type
_entity.pdbx_description
1 polymer ?
#
loop_
_entity_poly.entity_id
_entity_poly.type
_entity_poly.pdbx_seq_one_letter_code
_entity_poly.pdbx_strand_id
1 'polypeptide(L)'
;MDNNSNMNKATITRNQAIEKLCASGEIYELNSTQINDRNVKVFKNAPKTLNELYFSNSSDLDFIVYQDERYTFSQILELSTQLQTS
;
A
#
# COMPACT_ATOMS: atom_id res chain seq x y z
N MET A 1 -1.62 -40.40 -14.81
CA MET A 1 -1.53 -39.75 -16.14
C MET A 1 -2.15 -38.36 -16.02
N ASP A 2 -1.37 -37.46 -15.42
CA ASP A 2 -0.94 -36.16 -15.93
C ASP A 2 -1.97 -35.33 -16.73
N ASN A 3 -2.28 -34.12 -16.27
CA ASN A 3 -1.44 -32.96 -16.61
C ASN A 3 -1.99 -31.61 -16.10
N ASN A 4 -1.22 -31.00 -15.21
CA ASN A 4 -0.68 -29.65 -15.32
C ASN A 4 -1.55 -28.54 -15.97
N SER A 5 -2.18 -27.72 -15.12
CA SER A 5 -2.58 -26.34 -15.46
C SER A 5 -2.14 -25.36 -14.36
N ASN A 6 -0.91 -25.50 -13.88
CA ASN A 6 -0.24 -24.47 -13.07
C ASN A 6 0.84 -23.79 -13.93
N MET A 7 0.42 -23.14 -15.01
CA MET A 7 1.32 -22.56 -16.02
C MET A 7 0.75 -21.25 -16.55
N ASN A 8 0.59 -20.22 -15.69
CA ASN A 8 0.86 -18.81 -16.05
C ASN A 8 0.78 -17.88 -14.82
N LYS A 9 1.61 -18.09 -13.79
CA LYS A 9 1.80 -17.06 -12.75
C LYS A 9 2.89 -16.12 -13.27
N ALA A 10 2.48 -15.03 -13.92
CA ALA A 10 3.33 -14.06 -14.59
C ALA A 10 4.64 -13.77 -13.82
N THR A 11 5.77 -14.17 -14.41
CA THR A 11 7.09 -14.29 -13.80
C THR A 11 7.87 -12.99 -13.88
N ILE A 12 7.36 -11.89 -13.30
CA ILE A 12 8.21 -10.72 -13.05
C ILE A 12 8.88 -10.88 -11.69
N THR A 13 10.17 -10.59 -11.63
CA THR A 13 10.89 -10.51 -10.36
C THR A 13 10.35 -9.34 -9.53
N ARG A 14 10.56 -9.40 -8.21
CA ARG A 14 10.19 -8.30 -7.31
C ARG A 14 10.75 -6.95 -7.80
N ASN A 15 12.00 -6.91 -8.26
CA ASN A 15 12.63 -5.67 -8.72
C ASN A 15 11.98 -5.14 -10.00
N GLN A 16 11.66 -6.02 -10.95
CA GLN A 16 10.93 -5.64 -12.16
C GLN A 16 9.52 -5.12 -11.84
N ALA A 17 8.85 -5.70 -10.84
CA ALA A 17 7.57 -5.19 -10.37
C ALA A 17 7.71 -3.77 -9.78
N ILE A 18 8.72 -3.54 -8.96
CA ILE A 18 9.01 -2.22 -8.37
C ILE A 18 9.35 -1.21 -9.46
N GLU A 19 10.25 -1.55 -10.40
CA GLU A 19 10.62 -0.67 -11.51
C GLU A 19 9.41 -0.27 -12.35
N LYS A 20 8.54 -1.24 -12.66
CA LYS A 20 7.31 -0.97 -13.40
C LYS A 20 6.36 -0.06 -12.62
N LEU A 21 6.10 -0.37 -11.36
CA LEU A 21 5.13 0.36 -10.53
C LEU A 21 5.61 1.77 -10.13
N CYS A 22 6.92 1.98 -10.04
CA CYS A 22 7.54 3.24 -9.66
C CYS A 22 8.03 4.08 -10.87
N ALA A 23 7.74 3.66 -12.09
CA ALA A 23 8.08 4.41 -13.30
C ALA A 23 7.35 5.75 -13.37
N SER A 24 7.82 6.66 -14.23
CA SER A 24 7.17 7.95 -14.40
C SER A 24 5.77 7.79 -15.01
N GLY A 25 4.77 8.46 -14.42
CA GLY A 25 3.37 8.35 -14.81
C GLY A 25 2.58 7.24 -14.11
N GLU A 26 3.25 6.36 -13.34
CA GLU A 26 2.59 5.26 -12.63
C GLU A 26 2.12 5.69 -11.22
N ILE A 27 1.22 4.89 -10.64
CA ILE A 27 0.57 5.22 -9.36
C ILE A 27 1.56 5.39 -8.20
N TYR A 28 2.70 4.68 -8.24
CA TYR A 28 3.76 4.75 -7.24
C TYR A 28 5.02 5.45 -7.75
N GLU A 29 4.89 6.35 -8.74
CA GLU A 29 6.01 7.19 -9.22
C GLU A 29 6.75 7.83 -8.04
N LEU A 30 8.08 7.74 -8.06
CA LEU A 30 8.94 8.29 -7.01
C LEU A 30 9.55 9.63 -7.44
N ASN A 31 9.61 10.57 -6.50
CA ASN A 31 10.39 11.80 -6.61
C ASN A 31 11.49 11.84 -5.55
N SER A 32 12.55 12.59 -5.84
CA SER A 32 13.60 12.90 -4.87
C SER A 32 13.28 14.23 -4.19
N THR A 33 13.44 14.29 -2.87
CA THR A 33 13.28 15.52 -2.08
C THR A 33 14.32 15.59 -0.98
N GLN A 34 14.56 16.80 -0.46
CA GLN A 34 15.44 17.05 0.67
C GLN A 34 14.59 17.23 1.93
N ILE A 35 14.72 16.31 2.89
CA ILE A 35 14.07 16.39 4.20
C ILE A 35 15.15 16.31 5.27
N ASN A 36 15.22 17.30 6.15
CA ASN A 36 16.24 17.39 7.22
C ASN A 36 17.67 17.18 6.67
N ASP A 37 18.00 17.84 5.55
CA ASP A 37 19.28 17.75 4.84
C ASP A 37 19.66 16.36 4.33
N ARG A 38 18.67 15.48 4.17
CA ARG A 38 18.85 14.15 3.57
C ARG A 38 18.04 14.06 2.29
N ASN A 39 18.70 13.58 1.24
CA ASN A 39 18.02 13.20 0.01
C ASN A 39 17.26 11.90 0.24
N VAL A 40 15.94 11.96 0.09
CA VAL A 40 15.04 10.82 0.26
C VAL A 40 14.14 10.68 -0.95
N LYS A 41 13.66 9.45 -1.19
CA LYS A 41 12.64 9.17 -2.19
C LYS A 41 11.27 9.23 -1.54
N VAL A 42 10.34 9.93 -2.18
CA VAL A 42 8.94 10.06 -1.76
C VAL A 42 8.02 9.69 -2.92
N PHE A 43 6.82 9.18 -2.64
CA PHE A 43 5.82 8.98 -3.68
C PHE A 43 5.34 10.35 -4.18
N LYS A 44 5.41 10.58 -5.49
CA LYS A 44 4.97 11.81 -6.14
C LYS A 44 3.48 12.09 -5.90
N ASN A 45 2.69 11.02 -5.93
CA ASN A 45 1.25 11.06 -5.78
C ASN A 45 0.80 10.69 -4.36
N ALA A 46 1.69 10.85 -3.36
CA ALA A 46 1.33 10.60 -1.96
C ALA A 46 0.18 11.52 -1.53
N PRO A 47 -0.85 10.98 -0.86
CA PRO A 47 -1.85 11.79 -0.17
C PRO A 47 -1.19 12.76 0.83
N LYS A 48 -1.77 13.94 1.00
CA LYS A 48 -1.16 15.02 1.81
C LYS A 48 -1.34 14.80 3.30
N THR A 49 -2.35 14.03 3.68
CA THR A 49 -2.66 13.71 5.06
C THR A 49 -2.79 12.20 5.25
N LEU A 50 -2.56 11.75 6.49
CA LEU A 50 -2.79 10.36 6.85
C LEU A 50 -4.25 9.96 6.58
N ASN A 51 -5.20 10.85 6.85
CA ASN A 51 -6.61 10.61 6.60
C ASN A 51 -6.92 10.31 5.12
N GLU A 52 -6.40 11.13 4.20
CA GLU A 52 -6.54 10.89 2.76
C GLU A 52 -5.91 9.56 2.33
N LEU A 53 -4.80 9.16 2.95
CA LEU A 53 -4.16 7.86 2.70
C LEU A 53 -5.09 6.68 3.06
N TYR A 54 -5.73 6.74 4.23
CA TYR A 54 -6.67 5.70 4.66
C TYR A 54 -7.92 5.63 3.77
N PHE A 55 -8.49 6.77 3.40
CA PHE A 55 -9.69 6.78 2.55
C PHE A 55 -9.41 6.34 1.12
N SER A 56 -8.27 6.72 0.53
CA SER A 56 -7.93 6.37 -0.85
C SER A 56 -7.57 4.89 -1.04
N ASN A 57 -7.23 4.17 0.03
CA ASN A 57 -6.84 2.77 0.01
C ASN A 57 -7.83 1.86 0.76
N SER A 58 -9.01 2.37 1.12
CA SER A 58 -9.99 1.58 1.85
C SER A 58 -10.46 0.39 1.00
N SER A 59 -10.47 -0.79 1.62
CA SER A 59 -11.02 -2.00 1.02
C SER A 59 -11.59 -2.88 2.13
N ASP A 60 -12.46 -3.81 1.73
CA ASP A 60 -13.03 -4.82 2.62
C ASP A 60 -12.04 -5.98 2.91
N LEU A 61 -10.78 -5.85 2.48
CA LEU A 61 -9.73 -6.82 2.77
C LEU A 61 -9.17 -6.64 4.17
N ASP A 62 -8.54 -7.70 4.67
CA ASP A 62 -7.74 -7.64 5.90
C ASP A 62 -6.66 -6.56 5.77
N PHE A 63 -6.68 -5.62 6.71
CA PHE A 63 -5.73 -4.52 6.82
C PHE A 63 -4.74 -4.75 7.96
N ILE A 64 -5.24 -4.95 9.19
CA ILE A 64 -4.42 -5.33 10.35
C ILE A 64 -4.71 -6.79 10.69
N VAL A 65 -3.66 -7.61 10.65
CA VAL A 65 -3.71 -9.01 11.08
C VAL A 65 -2.75 -9.18 12.25
N TYR A 66 -3.29 -9.48 13.44
CA TYR A 66 -2.50 -9.70 14.64
C TYR A 66 -3.06 -10.89 15.42
N GLN A 67 -2.26 -11.96 15.53
CA GLN A 67 -2.71 -13.25 16.08
C GLN A 67 -3.99 -13.73 15.36
N ASP A 68 -5.08 -13.95 16.10
CA ASP A 68 -6.37 -14.38 15.56
C ASP A 68 -7.28 -13.22 15.16
N GLU A 69 -6.84 -11.97 15.36
CA GLU A 69 -7.61 -10.78 15.03
C GLU A 69 -7.32 -10.29 13.61
N ARG A 70 -8.40 -9.94 12.92
CA ARG A 70 -8.38 -9.37 11.57
C ARG A 70 -9.28 -8.16 11.55
N TYR A 71 -8.72 -7.03 11.13
CA TYR A 71 -9.46 -5.79 10.97
C TYR A 71 -9.36 -5.31 9.54
N THR A 72 -10.48 -4.89 8.98
CA THR A 72 -10.58 -4.14 7.73
C THR A 72 -10.24 -2.67 7.95
N PHE A 73 -10.07 -1.91 6.85
CA PHE A 73 -9.86 -0.46 6.92
C PHE A 73 -10.98 0.27 7.67
N SER A 74 -12.23 -0.10 7.40
CA SER A 74 -13.41 0.53 8.01
C SER A 74 -13.45 0.32 9.53
N GLN A 75 -13.14 -0.89 9.99
CA GLN A 75 -13.13 -1.22 11.43
C GLN A 75 -12.04 -0.46 12.19
N ILE A 76 -10.86 -0.29 11.61
CA ILE A 76 -9.79 0.51 12.24
C ILE A 76 -10.14 2.00 12.27
N LEU A 77 -10.77 2.51 11.22
CA LEU A 77 -11.21 3.91 11.18
C LEU A 77 -12.26 4.17 12.27
N GLU A 78 -13.25 3.29 12.41
CA GLU A 78 -14.27 3.37 13.45
C GLU A 78 -13.63 3.35 14.86
N LEU A 79 -12.73 2.40 15.12
CA LEU A 79 -12.02 2.31 16.41
C LEU A 79 -11.21 3.59 16.71
N SER A 80 -10.55 4.16 15.70
CA SER A 80 -9.74 5.38 15.86
C SER A 80 -10.61 6.59 16.22
N THR A 81 -11.80 6.71 15.63
CA THR A 81 -12.75 7.79 15.98
C THR A 81 -13.29 7.65 17.41
N GLN A 82 -13.56 6.43 17.86
CA GLN A 82 -13.96 6.17 19.25
C GLN A 82 -12.87 6.62 20.25
N LEU A 83 -11.60 6.33 19.97
CA LEU A 83 -10.47 6.74 20.79
C LEU A 83 -10.21 8.26 20.77
N GLN A 84 -10.50 8.94 19.66
CA GLN A 84 -10.33 10.40 19.55
C GLN A 84 -11.33 11.18 20.43
N THR A 85 -12.46 10.57 20.80
CA THR A 85 -13.56 11.22 21.53
C THR A 85 -13.54 10.89 23.03
N SER A 86 -12.49 10.20 23.50
CA SER A 86 -12.27 9.80 24.91
C SER A 86 -11.21 10.68 25.56
#